data_AF-A0A970LE68-F1
#
_entry.id   AF-A0A970LE68-F1
#
_cell.length_a   1.000
_cell.length_b   1.000
_cell.length_c   1.000
_cell.angle_alpha   90.00
_cell.angle_beta   90.00
_cell.angle_gamma   90.00
#
_symmetry.space_group_name_H-M   'P 1'
#
loop_
_entity.id
_entity.type
_entity.pdbx_description
1 polymer ?
#
loop_
_entity_poly.entity_id
_entity_poly.type
_entity_poly.pdbx_seq_one_letter_code
_entity_poly.pdbx_strand_id
1 'polypeptide(L)'
;MLRVQRYVNDIRKIVEKTEIYCREMGIVGKYLKINIGANIRNYLDMIYDRRGFTREELVIIIREFSEYLDDSLLDEYSDNLSN
;
A
#
# COMPACT_ATOMS: atom_id res chain seq x y z
N MET A 1 -1.23 17.43 -2.87
CA MET A 1 -1.97 17.00 -1.65
C MET A 1 -3.25 16.21 -1.93
N LEU A 2 -4.13 16.62 -2.87
CA LEU A 2 -5.35 15.85 -3.21
C LEU A 2 -5.09 14.43 -3.75
N ARG A 3 -3.97 14.22 -4.44
CA ARG A 3 -3.57 12.94 -5.04
C ARG A 3 -3.21 11.88 -3.99
N VAL A 4 -2.31 12.20 -3.06
CA VAL A 4 -1.93 11.28 -1.97
C VAL A 4 -3.12 10.93 -1.07
N GLN A 5 -4.02 11.88 -0.81
CA GLN A 5 -5.24 11.61 -0.05
C GLN A 5 -6.14 10.58 -0.75
N ARG A 6 -6.25 10.65 -2.09
CA ARG A 6 -6.97 9.64 -2.87
C ARG A 6 -6.32 8.26 -2.71
N TYR A 7 -4.99 8.17 -2.81
CA TYR A 7 -4.27 6.91 -2.61
C TYR A 7 -4.49 6.32 -1.22
N VAL A 8 -4.39 7.14 -0.18
CA VAL A 8 -4.70 6.73 1.21
C VAL A 8 -6.14 6.22 1.32
N ASN A 9 -7.11 6.91 0.74
CA ASN A 9 -8.51 6.49 0.79
C ASN A 9 -8.75 5.16 0.06
N ASP A 10 -8.10 4.95 -1.08
CA ASP A 10 -8.22 3.70 -1.83
C ASP A 10 -7.55 2.53 -1.09
N ILE A 11 -6.39 2.77 -0.47
CA ILE A 11 -5.70 1.78 0.36
C ILE A 11 -6.56 1.42 1.58
N ARG A 12 -7.20 2.38 2.25
CA ARG A 12 -8.13 2.08 3.37
C ARG A 12 -9.26 1.14 2.96
N LYS A 13 -9.82 1.32 1.76
CA LYS A 13 -10.84 0.40 1.22
C LYS A 13 -10.27 -0.99 0.92
N ILE A 14 -9.01 -1.07 0.47
CA ILE A 14 -8.32 -2.34 0.27
C ILE A 14 -8.15 -3.07 1.60
N VAL A 15 -7.71 -2.37 2.64
CA VAL A 15 -7.58 -2.92 4.01
C VAL A 15 -8.94 -3.47 4.46
N GLU A 16 -9.98 -2.64 4.46
CA GLU A 16 -11.33 -3.02 4.92
C GLU A 16 -11.87 -4.26 4.19
N LYS A 17 -11.78 -4.29 2.85
CA LYS A 17 -12.24 -5.44 2.06
C LYS A 17 -11.42 -6.70 2.32
N THR A 18 -10.11 -6.55 2.47
CA THR A 18 -9.21 -7.69 2.74
C THR A 18 -9.49 -8.25 4.13
N GLU A 19 -9.73 -7.41 5.13
CA GLU A 19 -10.11 -7.84 6.47
C GLU A 19 -11.42 -8.63 6.49
N ILE A 20 -12.47 -8.13 5.83
CA ILE A 20 -13.77 -8.82 5.78
C ILE A 20 -13.59 -10.20 5.13
N TYR A 21 -13.01 -10.24 3.94
CA TYR A 21 -12.84 -11.48 3.19
C TYR A 21 -11.96 -12.51 3.93
N CYS A 22 -10.81 -12.07 4.46
CA CYS A 22 -9.91 -12.96 5.19
C CYS A 22 -10.56 -13.50 6.47
N ARG A 23 -11.30 -12.68 7.21
CA ARG A 23 -12.01 -13.12 8.43
C ARG A 23 -13.10 -14.14 8.11
N GLU A 24 -13.84 -13.96 7.02
CA GLU A 24 -14.82 -14.95 6.53
C GLU A 24 -14.16 -16.30 6.20
N MET A 25 -12.90 -16.29 5.78
CA MET A 25 -12.09 -17.49 5.54
C MET A 25 -11.35 -18.02 6.78
N GLY A 26 -11.50 -17.39 7.95
CA GLY A 26 -10.77 -17.76 9.16
C GLY A 26 -9.29 -17.34 9.18
N ILE A 27 -8.85 -16.48 8.26
CA ILE A 27 -7.49 -15.94 8.19
C ILE A 27 -7.36 -14.75 9.15
N VAL A 28 -6.47 -14.86 10.13
CA VAL A 28 -6.30 -13.86 11.20
C VAL A 28 -4.83 -13.61 11.53
N GLY A 29 -4.57 -12.60 12.38
CA GLY A 29 -3.25 -12.32 12.93
C GLY A 29 -2.19 -12.06 11.85
N LYS A 30 -1.05 -12.75 11.93
CA LYS A 30 0.07 -12.59 10.98
C LYS A 30 -0.35 -12.81 9.53
N TYR A 31 -1.19 -13.81 9.26
CA TYR A 31 -1.62 -14.13 7.89
C TYR A 31 -2.54 -13.05 7.32
N LEU A 32 -3.40 -12.44 8.15
CA LEU A 32 -4.19 -11.29 7.75
C LEU A 32 -3.30 -10.11 7.37
N LYS A 33 -2.29 -9.79 8.19
CA LYS A 33 -1.34 -8.70 7.91
C LYS A 33 -0.58 -8.92 6.59
N ILE A 34 -0.16 -10.15 6.31
CA ILE A 34 0.50 -10.50 5.03
C ILE A 34 -0.43 -10.25 3.84
N ASN A 35 -1.69 -10.68 3.93
CA ASN A 35 -2.65 -10.49 2.83
C ASN A 35 -2.96 -9.01 2.59
N ILE A 36 -3.11 -8.22 3.66
CA ILE A 36 -3.30 -6.78 3.55
C ILE A 36 -2.07 -6.16 2.88
N GLY A 37 -0.86 -6.41 3.40
CA GLY A 37 0.38 -5.88 2.83
C GLY A 37 0.54 -6.20 1.35
N ALA A 38 0.28 -7.45 0.94
CA ALA A 38 0.33 -7.87 -0.45
C ALA A 38 -0.67 -7.10 -1.35
N ASN A 39 -1.91 -6.91 -0.89
CA ASN A 39 -2.92 -6.16 -1.66
C ASN A 39 -2.59 -4.67 -1.77
N ILE A 40 -1.98 -4.08 -0.73
CA ILE A 40 -1.50 -2.70 -0.78
C ILE A 40 -0.35 -2.59 -1.78
N ARG A 41 0.64 -3.49 -1.75
CA ARG A 41 1.77 -3.50 -2.70
C ARG A 41 1.29 -3.63 -4.15
N ASN A 42 0.38 -4.56 -4.44
CA ASN A 42 -0.24 -4.70 -5.76
C ASN A 42 -0.90 -3.39 -6.26
N TYR A 43 -1.52 -2.63 -5.35
CA TYR A 43 -2.11 -1.35 -5.67
C TYR A 43 -1.05 -0.28 -5.95
N LEU A 44 0.03 -0.25 -5.16
CA LEU A 44 1.16 0.65 -5.38
C LEU A 44 1.85 0.37 -6.72
N ASP A 45 2.08 -0.89 -7.07
CA ASP A 45 2.62 -1.29 -8.38
C ASP A 45 1.74 -0.78 -9.52
N MET A 46 0.42 -0.99 -9.43
CA MET A 46 -0.52 -0.51 -10.44
C MET A 46 -0.50 1.03 -10.58
N ILE A 47 -0.37 1.77 -9.48
CA ILE A 47 -0.26 3.23 -9.55
C ILE A 47 1.06 3.64 -10.18
N TYR A 48 2.14 3.02 -9.72
CA TYR A 48 3.51 3.29 -10.15
C TYR A 48 3.63 3.12 -11.67
N ASP A 49 3.16 1.99 -12.21
CA ASP A 49 3.18 1.69 -13.65
C ASP A 49 2.38 2.69 -14.50
N ARG A 50 1.28 3.23 -13.96
CA ARG A 50 0.37 4.10 -14.74
C ARG A 50 0.79 5.56 -14.73
N ARG A 51 1.26 6.06 -13.59
CA ARG A 51 1.43 7.50 -13.34
C ARG A 51 2.59 7.85 -12.40
N GLY A 52 3.33 6.87 -11.91
CA GLY A 52 4.27 7.04 -10.80
C GLY A 52 3.62 7.58 -9.53
N PHE A 53 4.44 7.86 -8.53
CA PHE A 53 4.16 8.77 -7.42
C PHE A 53 5.48 9.46 -7.08
N THR A 54 5.48 10.61 -6.41
CA THR A 54 6.75 11.18 -5.95
C THR A 54 7.29 10.41 -4.75
N ARG A 55 8.58 10.58 -4.43
CA ARG A 55 9.17 9.99 -3.22
C ARG A 55 8.43 10.47 -1.97
N GLU A 56 8.05 11.74 -1.89
CA GLU A 56 7.27 12.26 -0.75
C GLU A 56 5.89 11.60 -0.65
N GLU A 57 5.21 11.40 -1.78
CA GLU A 57 3.92 10.70 -1.80
C GLU A 57 4.05 9.26 -1.28
N LEU A 58 5.10 8.54 -1.70
CA LEU A 58 5.39 7.19 -1.22
C LEU A 58 5.71 7.17 0.28
N VAL A 59 6.54 8.10 0.77
CA VAL A 59 6.88 8.22 2.19
C VAL A 59 5.62 8.45 3.04
N ILE A 60 4.70 9.31 2.59
CA ILE A 60 3.43 9.54 3.29
C ILE A 60 2.62 8.26 3.37
N ILE A 61 2.51 7.52 2.26
CA ILE A 61 1.75 6.27 2.20
C ILE A 61 2.36 5.21 3.13
N ILE A 62 3.68 4.99 3.06
CA ILE A 62 4.36 4.00 3.90
C ILE A 62 4.16 4.31 5.39
N ARG A 63 4.30 5.58 5.79
CA ARG A 63 4.10 5.99 7.19
C ARG A 63 2.66 5.75 7.66
N GLU A 64 1.68 6.13 6.85
CA GLU A 64 0.25 5.94 7.15
C GLU A 64 -0.12 4.45 7.30
N PHE A 65 0.53 3.56 6.53
CA PHE A 65 0.25 2.12 6.55
C PHE A 65 1.43 1.29 7.07
N SER A 66 2.22 1.85 7.98
CA SER A 66 3.42 1.22 8.56
C SER A 66 3.17 -0.08 9.34
N GLU A 67 1.90 -0.38 9.65
CA GLU A 67 1.50 -1.68 10.18
C GLU A 67 1.64 -2.81 9.13
N TYR A 68 1.53 -2.48 7.85
CA TYR A 68 1.47 -3.42 6.72
C TYR A 68 2.62 -3.25 5.74
N LEU A 69 3.27 -2.08 5.75
CA LEU A 69 4.34 -1.70 4.84
C LEU A 69 5.63 -1.38 5.63
N ASP A 70 6.76 -1.56 4.97
CA ASP A 70 8.10 -1.27 5.49
C ASP A 70 8.82 -0.28 4.58
N ASP A 71 9.87 0.35 5.14
CA ASP A 71 10.68 1.34 4.44
C ASP A 71 11.48 0.74 3.26
N SER A 72 11.58 -0.59 3.14
CA SER A 72 12.25 -1.23 1.99
C SER A 72 11.56 -0.91 0.67
N LEU A 73 10.26 -0.60 0.68
CA LEU A 73 9.53 -0.14 -0.50
C LEU A 73 10.08 1.17 -1.06
N LEU A 74 10.70 2.03 -0.24
CA LEU A 74 11.33 3.24 -0.73
C LEU A 74 12.46 2.93 -1.70
N ASP A 75 13.23 1.88 -1.42
CA ASP A 75 14.33 1.44 -2.26
C ASP A 75 13.82 0.72 -3.51
N GLU A 76 12.80 -0.14 -3.37
CA GLU A 76 12.18 -0.87 -4.49
C GLU A 76 11.61 0.06 -5.57
N TYR A 77 11.01 1.18 -5.17
CA TYR A 77 10.51 2.19 -6.12
C TYR A 77 11.55 3.26 -6.48
N SER A 78 12.73 3.28 -5.82
CA SER A 78 13.74 4.32 -6.04
C SER A 78 14.36 4.29 -7.44
N ASP A 79 14.46 3.10 -8.05
CA ASP A 79 15.12 2.90 -9.34
C ASP A 79 14.47 3.66 -10.50
N ASN A 80 13.21 4.09 -10.39
CA ASN A 80 12.58 5.02 -11.36
C ASN A 80 11.92 6.25 -10.75
N LEU A 81 12.17 6.56 -9.47
CA LEU A 81 11.81 7.86 -8.86
C LEU A 81 12.76 8.99 -9.29
N SER A 82 13.79 8.65 -10.07
CA SER A 82 14.76 9.56 -10.68
C SER A 82 14.34 9.87 -12.13
N ASN A 83 13.36 10.76 -12.35
CA ASN A 83 13.18 11.53 -13.58
C ASN A 83 12.17 12.68 -13.39
#